data_AF-A0A7D4UQ03-F1
#
_entry.id   AF-A0A7D4UQ03-F1
#
_cell.length_a   1.000
_cell.length_b   1.000
_cell.length_c   1.000
_cell.angle_alpha   90.00
_cell.angle_beta   90.00
_cell.angle_gamma   90.00
#
_symmetry.space_group_name_H-M   'P 1'
#
loop_
_entity.id
_entity.type
_entity.pdbx_description
1 polymer ?
#
loop_
_entity_poly.entity_id
_entity_poly.type
_entity_poly.pdbx_seq_one_letter_code
_entity_poly.pdbx_strand_id
1 'polypeptide(L)'
;MAKYLTIEQLRTNISLGKPVEQWLSHESKEDYTILKWLRIYKERDQTYSVNYIECYDDGDDDFIDIYEFSSLDPDELYFSNSFDSVGGALDFSVSNYSASLDKFVTGGMIQEEYILYRSLL
;
A
#
# COMPACT_ATOMS: atom_id res chain seq x y z
N MET A 1 6.88 7.61 12.40
CA MET A 1 7.66 7.51 11.15
C MET A 1 7.83 6.04 10.95
N ALA A 2 7.20 5.50 9.91
CA ALA A 2 7.13 4.07 9.76
C ALA A 2 8.54 3.52 9.57
N LYS A 3 8.82 2.41 10.24
CA LYS A 3 10.10 1.75 10.08
C LYS A 3 10.03 0.87 8.84
N TYR A 4 10.74 1.27 7.78
CA TYR A 4 10.85 0.46 6.58
C TYR A 4 11.49 -0.90 6.87
N LEU A 5 10.95 -1.92 6.22
CA LEU A 5 11.42 -3.30 6.29
C LEU A 5 12.67 -3.47 5.42
N THR A 6 13.64 -4.23 5.91
CA THR A 6 14.70 -4.74 5.03
C THR A 6 14.10 -5.73 4.03
N ILE A 7 14.78 -5.98 2.91
CA ILE A 7 14.29 -6.96 1.91
C ILE A 7 14.09 -8.37 2.50
N GLU A 8 14.91 -8.77 3.47
CA GLU A 8 14.75 -10.03 4.20
C GLU A 8 13.48 -10.00 5.05
N GLN A 9 13.27 -8.94 5.84
CA GLN A 9 12.07 -8.79 6.66
C GLN A 9 10.80 -8.72 5.81
N LEU A 10 10.83 -8.00 4.69
CA LEU A 10 9.76 -7.91 3.72
C LEU A 10 9.35 -9.31 3.23
N ARG A 11 10.32 -10.09 2.72
CA ARG A 11 10.07 -11.45 2.22
C ARG A 11 9.57 -12.38 3.32
N THR A 12 10.15 -12.30 4.52
CA THR A 12 9.74 -13.11 5.67
C THR A 12 8.32 -12.77 6.11
N ASN A 13 7.96 -11.49 6.21
CA ASN A 13 6.62 -11.07 6.61
C ASN A 13 5.57 -11.62 5.64
N ILE A 14 5.75 -11.40 4.32
CA ILE A 14 4.81 -11.90 3.31
C ILE A 14 4.69 -13.43 3.38
N SER A 15 5.82 -14.15 3.48
CA SER A 15 5.83 -15.62 3.56
C SER A 15 5.07 -16.16 4.77
N LEU A 16 5.15 -15.45 5.91
CA LEU A 16 4.45 -15.77 7.16
C LEU A 16 2.98 -15.31 7.17
N GLY A 17 2.49 -14.71 6.09
CA GLY A 17 1.13 -14.16 6.00
C GLY A 17 0.92 -12.89 6.80
N LYS A 18 2.00 -12.19 7.16
CA LYS A 18 1.91 -10.83 7.71
C LYS A 18 1.83 -9.85 6.54
N PRO A 19 0.75 -9.05 6.43
CA PRO A 19 0.62 -8.08 5.36
C PRO A 19 1.76 -7.06 5.43
N VAL A 20 2.14 -6.55 4.27
CA VAL A 20 3.06 -5.43 4.10
C VAL A 20 2.42 -4.41 3.18
N GLU A 21 2.78 -3.15 3.37
CA GLU A 21 2.18 -2.03 2.66
C GLU A 21 3.26 -1.09 2.18
N GLN A 22 2.98 -0.29 1.18
CA GLN A 22 3.89 0.77 0.75
C GLN A 22 3.09 1.95 0.22
N TRP A 23 3.46 3.14 0.68
CA TRP A 23 3.07 4.40 0.05
C TRP A 23 3.76 4.57 -1.30
N LEU A 24 3.00 4.88 -2.35
CA LEU A 24 3.53 5.04 -3.70
C LEU A 24 3.67 6.50 -4.06
N SER A 25 2.56 7.22 -4.09
CA SER A 25 2.51 8.62 -4.51
C SER A 25 1.18 9.26 -4.14
N HIS A 26 1.10 10.57 -4.39
CA HIS A 26 -0.15 11.30 -4.43
C HIS A 26 -0.23 12.06 -5.76
N GLU A 27 -1.45 12.39 -6.18
CA GLU A 27 -1.72 13.16 -7.38
C GLU A 27 -2.69 14.29 -7.05
N SER A 28 -2.21 15.53 -7.09
CA SER A 28 -3.05 16.70 -6.85
C SER A 28 -3.79 17.09 -8.14
N LYS A 29 -5.12 17.17 -8.05
CA LYS A 29 -6.02 17.75 -9.05
C LYS A 29 -6.45 19.15 -8.58
N GLU A 30 -7.22 19.85 -9.41
CA GLU A 30 -7.69 21.21 -9.07
C GLU A 30 -8.52 21.23 -7.78
N ASP A 31 -9.36 20.21 -7.54
CA ASP A 31 -10.33 20.20 -6.45
C ASP A 31 -10.10 19.11 -5.38
N TYR A 32 -9.20 18.14 -5.64
CA TYR A 32 -8.97 17.00 -4.74
C TYR A 32 -7.57 16.40 -4.93
N THR A 33 -7.15 15.58 -3.97
CA THR A 33 -5.92 14.78 -4.07
C THR A 33 -6.28 13.30 -4.12
N ILE A 34 -5.61 12.54 -5.00
CA ILE A 34 -5.68 11.08 -5.02
C ILE A 34 -4.43 10.54 -4.31
N LEU A 35 -4.62 9.62 -3.38
CA LEU A 35 -3.55 8.88 -2.72
C LEU A 35 -3.41 7.50 -3.37
N LYS A 36 -2.17 7.07 -3.57
CA LYS A 36 -1.83 5.79 -4.22
C LYS A 36 -0.94 5.00 -3.28
N TRP A 37 -1.38 3.80 -2.94
CA TRP A 37 -0.63 2.90 -2.07
C TRP A 37 -0.93 1.44 -2.41
N LEU A 38 -0.12 0.54 -1.87
CA LEU A 38 -0.25 -0.88 -2.15
C LEU A 38 -0.22 -1.73 -0.89
N ARG A 39 -0.85 -2.90 -0.97
CA ARG A 39 -0.87 -3.90 0.08
C ARG A 39 -0.57 -5.26 -0.51
N ILE A 40 0.39 -5.99 0.09
CA ILE A 40 0.71 -7.37 -0.27
C ILE A 40 0.42 -8.25 0.93
N TYR A 41 -0.30 -9.35 0.71
CA TYR A 41 -0.61 -10.31 1.75
C TYR A 41 -0.79 -11.71 1.19
N LYS A 42 -0.67 -12.70 2.07
CA LYS A 42 -0.82 -14.12 1.72
C LYS A 42 -2.28 -14.54 1.91
N GLU A 43 -2.83 -15.18 0.89
CA GLU A 43 -4.17 -15.74 0.90
C GLU A 43 -4.20 -17.12 1.56
N ARG A 44 -5.41 -17.60 1.89
CA ARG A 44 -5.60 -18.90 2.54
C ARG A 44 -5.14 -20.07 1.68
N ASP A 45 -5.26 -19.95 0.37
CA ASP A 45 -4.86 -20.95 -0.62
C ASP A 45 -3.35 -20.96 -0.92
N GLN A 46 -2.57 -20.24 -0.12
CA GLN A 46 -1.11 -20.08 -0.24
C GLN A 46 -0.64 -19.21 -1.42
N THR A 47 -1.56 -18.57 -2.16
CA THR A 47 -1.21 -17.52 -3.11
C THR A 47 -0.95 -16.19 -2.40
N TYR A 48 -0.44 -15.21 -3.13
CA TYR A 48 -0.13 -13.87 -2.63
C TYR A 48 -0.87 -12.84 -3.45
N SER A 49 -1.66 -12.01 -2.78
CA SER A 49 -2.41 -10.92 -3.40
C SER A 49 -1.64 -9.62 -3.30
N VAL A 50 -1.55 -8.89 -4.41
CA VAL A 50 -1.12 -7.50 -4.49
C VAL A 50 -2.36 -6.66 -4.78
N ASN A 51 -2.76 -5.83 -3.82
CA ASN A 51 -3.82 -4.86 -3.99
C ASN A 51 -3.20 -3.48 -4.19
N TYR A 52 -3.54 -2.84 -5.30
CA TYR A 52 -3.23 -1.44 -5.58
C TYR A 52 -4.48 -0.61 -5.31
N ILE A 53 -4.33 0.43 -4.48
CA ILE A 53 -5.44 1.23 -3.96
C ILE A 53 -5.25 2.67 -4.45
N GLU A 54 -6.32 3.22 -5.03
CA GLU A 54 -6.47 4.64 -5.31
C GLU A 54 -7.69 5.16 -4.55
N CYS A 55 -7.45 6.09 -3.63
CA CYS A 55 -8.50 6.71 -2.82
C CYS A 55 -8.37 8.24 -2.83
N TYR A 56 -9.47 8.93 -2.56
CA TYR A 56 -9.46 10.35 -2.30
C TYR A 56 -8.75 10.64 -0.98
N ASP A 57 -8.07 11.78 -0.90
CA ASP A 57 -7.56 12.30 0.37
C ASP A 57 -8.71 12.91 1.18
N ASP A 58 -9.45 12.03 1.88
CA ASP A 58 -10.57 12.41 2.75
C ASP A 58 -10.11 12.81 4.15
N GLY A 59 -8.81 12.71 4.45
CA GLY A 59 -8.31 12.88 5.80
C GLY A 59 -8.05 14.32 6.20
N ASP A 60 -8.11 14.55 7.51
CA ASP A 60 -7.78 15.82 8.18
C ASP A 60 -6.98 15.55 9.48
N ASP A 61 -6.72 16.57 10.28
CA ASP A 61 -5.88 16.42 11.49
C ASP A 61 -6.48 15.44 12.50
N ASP A 62 -7.80 15.22 12.46
CA ASP A 62 -8.55 14.32 13.32
C ASP A 62 -8.91 12.98 12.62
N PHE A 63 -8.78 12.90 11.29
CA PHE A 63 -9.08 11.72 10.49
C PHE A 63 -7.89 11.28 9.63
N ILE A 64 -7.14 10.29 10.12
CA ILE A 64 -5.93 9.75 9.49
C ILE A 64 -6.08 8.31 8.97
N ASP A 65 -7.28 7.73 9.13
CA ASP A 65 -7.51 6.33 8.78
C ASP A 65 -7.69 6.15 7.28
N ILE A 66 -6.56 6.05 6.57
CA ILE A 66 -6.53 5.87 5.11
C ILE A 66 -7.24 4.59 4.62
N TYR A 67 -7.51 3.61 5.49
CA TYR A 67 -8.30 2.44 5.11
C TYR A 67 -9.79 2.75 4.92
N GLU A 68 -10.26 3.84 5.53
CA GLU A 68 -11.66 4.28 5.46
C GLU A 68 -11.89 5.33 4.37
N PHE A 69 -10.84 5.75 3.66
CA PHE A 69 -10.96 6.77 2.63
C PHE A 69 -11.73 6.25 1.41
N SER A 70 -12.49 7.15 0.79
CA SER A 70 -13.35 6.83 -0.34
C SER A 70 -12.51 6.38 -1.54
N SER A 71 -12.88 5.27 -2.16
CA SER A 71 -12.22 4.80 -3.39
C SER A 71 -12.48 5.76 -4.55
N LEU A 72 -11.52 5.84 -5.47
CA LEU A 72 -11.69 6.63 -6.70
C LEU A 72 -12.83 6.08 -7.57
N ASP A 73 -12.96 4.76 -7.62
CA ASP A 73 -14.05 4.03 -8.27
C ASP A 73 -14.91 3.32 -7.20
N PRO A 74 -16.23 3.64 -7.08
CA PRO A 74 -17.10 2.99 -6.09
C PRO A 74 -17.38 1.51 -6.39
N ASP A 75 -17.21 1.08 -7.65
CA ASP A 75 -17.39 -0.32 -8.05
C ASP A 75 -16.09 -1.13 -7.94
N GLU A 76 -14.93 -0.46 -7.84
CA GLU A 76 -13.60 -1.08 -7.74
C GLU A 76 -12.76 -0.45 -6.61
N LEU A 77 -12.87 -1.01 -5.40
CA LEU A 77 -12.15 -0.52 -4.21
C LEU A 77 -10.62 -0.62 -4.34
N TYR A 78 -10.14 -1.58 -5.13
CA TYR A 78 -8.72 -1.81 -5.39
C TYR A 78 -8.54 -2.74 -6.59
N PHE A 79 -7.39 -2.63 -7.24
CA PHE A 79 -6.97 -3.55 -8.30
C PHE A 79 -6.19 -4.70 -7.66
N SER A 80 -6.69 -5.93 -7.76
CA SER A 80 -6.07 -7.11 -7.15
C SER A 80 -5.44 -8.04 -8.19
N ASN A 81 -4.20 -8.44 -7.93
CA ASN A 81 -3.46 -9.42 -8.73
C ASN A 81 -2.93 -10.53 -7.81
N SER A 82 -3.08 -11.79 -8.22
CA SER A 82 -2.64 -12.96 -7.44
C SER A 82 -1.39 -13.61 -8.04
N PHE A 83 -0.51 -14.11 -7.16
CA PHE A 83 0.77 -14.70 -7.50
C PHE A 83 1.05 -15.97 -6.70
N ASP A 84 1.73 -16.94 -7.30
CA ASP A 84 2.13 -18.19 -6.62
C ASP A 84 3.42 -18.04 -5.78
N SER A 85 4.06 -16.87 -5.80
CA SER A 85 5.31 -16.64 -5.08
C SER A 85 5.46 -15.21 -4.59
N VAL A 86 6.16 -15.06 -3.45
CA VAL A 86 6.57 -13.75 -2.91
C VAL A 86 7.42 -12.97 -3.92
N GLY A 87 8.32 -13.66 -4.63
CA GLY A 87 9.14 -13.05 -5.66
C GLY A 87 8.30 -12.43 -6.76
N GLY A 88 7.35 -13.20 -7.33
CA GLY A 88 6.44 -12.72 -8.37
C GLY A 88 5.61 -11.52 -7.93
N ALA A 89 5.06 -11.54 -6.71
CA ALA A 89 4.30 -10.41 -6.17
C ALA A 89 5.15 -9.14 -6.02
N LEU A 90 6.39 -9.27 -5.53
CA LEU A 90 7.30 -8.14 -5.38
C LEU A 90 7.77 -7.59 -6.73
N ASP A 91 8.17 -8.46 -7.65
CA ASP A 91 8.65 -8.07 -8.98
C ASP A 91 7.54 -7.38 -9.78
N PHE A 92 6.30 -7.88 -9.67
CA PHE A 92 5.12 -7.24 -10.26
C PHE A 92 4.88 -5.85 -9.67
N SER A 93 4.95 -5.71 -8.35
CA SER A 93 4.72 -4.44 -7.65
C SER A 93 5.73 -3.37 -8.08
N VAL A 94 7.01 -3.74 -8.20
CA VAL A 94 8.08 -2.85 -8.67
C VAL A 94 7.85 -2.46 -10.12
N SER A 95 7.56 -3.44 -10.99
CA SER A 95 7.47 -3.22 -12.44
C SER A 95 6.23 -2.46 -12.89
N ASN A 96 5.09 -2.64 -12.21
CA ASN A 96 3.80 -2.09 -12.63
C ASN A 96 3.34 -0.89 -11.79
N TYR A 97 3.70 -0.84 -10.51
CA TYR A 97 3.24 0.20 -9.60
C TYR A 97 4.38 1.11 -9.09
N SER A 98 5.59 0.96 -9.63
CA SER A 98 6.78 1.70 -9.19
C SER A 98 7.07 1.55 -7.70
N ALA A 99 6.70 0.40 -7.12
CA ALA A 99 7.02 0.06 -5.74
C ALA A 99 8.55 -0.01 -5.54
N SER A 100 8.99 0.14 -4.29
CA SER A 100 10.41 0.17 -3.92
C SER A 100 10.64 -0.80 -2.78
N LEU A 101 11.52 -1.79 -2.99
CA LEU A 101 11.73 -2.89 -2.04
C LEU A 101 12.26 -2.44 -0.66
N ASP A 102 12.71 -1.19 -0.54
CA ASP A 102 13.23 -0.55 0.66
C ASP A 102 12.24 0.42 1.33
N LYS A 103 11.02 0.57 0.80
CA LYS A 103 9.98 1.47 1.32
C LYS A 103 8.72 0.77 1.83
N PHE A 104 8.77 -0.56 1.92
CA PHE A 104 7.68 -1.32 2.51
C PHE A 104 7.66 -1.17 4.03
N VAL A 105 6.46 -1.09 4.59
CA VAL A 105 6.17 -1.07 6.01
C VAL A 105 5.36 -2.31 6.40
N THR A 106 5.25 -2.60 7.70
CA THR A 106 4.36 -3.66 8.17
C THR A 106 2.90 -3.23 7.98
N GLY A 107 2.01 -4.16 7.65
CA GLY A 107 0.59 -3.86 7.50
C GLY A 107 0.02 -3.19 8.76
N GLY A 108 -0.76 -2.12 8.56
CA GLY A 108 -1.24 -1.23 9.62
C GLY A 108 -0.39 0.02 9.81
N MET A 109 0.80 0.08 9.21
CA MET A 109 1.70 1.25 9.34
C MET A 109 1.54 2.26 8.19
N ILE A 110 0.70 1.99 7.19
CA ILE A 110 0.48 2.93 6.08
C ILE A 110 -0.07 4.30 6.54
N GLN A 111 -0.84 4.33 7.64
CA GLN A 111 -1.32 5.57 8.25
C GLN A 111 -0.16 6.48 8.71
N GLU A 112 0.96 5.90 9.17
CA GLU A 112 2.14 6.69 9.53
C GLU A 112 2.81 7.33 8.31
N GLU A 113 2.77 6.67 7.15
CA GLU A 113 3.26 7.24 5.88
C GLU A 113 2.35 8.38 5.42
N TYR A 114 1.03 8.25 5.60
CA TYR A 114 0.08 9.31 5.33
C TYR A 114 0.30 10.54 6.23
N ILE A 115 0.49 10.34 7.54
CA ILE A 115 0.85 11.43 8.46
C ILE A 115 2.14 12.12 8.01
N LEU A 116 3.15 11.35 7.60
CA LEU A 116 4.40 11.90 7.10
C LEU A 116 4.17 12.75 5.85
N TYR A 117 3.42 12.24 4.87
CA TYR A 117 3.03 13.00 3.67
C TYR A 117 2.41 14.35 4.03
N ARG A 118 1.46 14.38 4.96
CA ARG A 118 0.79 15.62 5.35
C ARG A 118 1.65 16.60 6.11
N SER A 119 2.68 16.13 6.82
CA SER A 119 3.66 17.00 7.46
C SER A 119 4.61 17.70 6.49
N LEU A 120 4.61 17.30 5.21
CA LEU A 120 5.45 17.88 4.15
C LEU A 120 4.69 18.89 3.28
N LEU A 121 3.38 19.05 3.50
CA LEU A 121 2.53 20.07 2.88
C LEU A 121 2.62 21.40 3.64
#